data_AF-A0AA41SD81-F1
#
_entry.id   AF-A0AA41SD81-F1
#
_cell.length_a   1.000
_cell.length_b   1.000
_cell.length_c   1.000
_cell.angle_alpha   90.00
_cell.angle_beta   90.00
_cell.angle_gamma   90.00
#
_symmetry.space_group_name_H-M   'P 1'
#
loop_
_entity.id
_entity.type
_entity.pdbx_description
1 polymer ?
#
loop_
_entity_poly.entity_id
_entity_poly.type
_entity_poly.pdbx_seq_one_letter_code
_entity_poly.pdbx_strand_id
1 'polypeptide(L)'
;MDVENDVWVSELSKKQFCFAELRTLMVATDWGDSREMEELAIAGHARALLEWHKISRFCGNCGGKTIPIDAGRRKQCSNEACKKRIYPRVDPVVIMLVIDKENDRALLSRQSRFVPRMWSCLAGFIEPGESLEEAVRRETLEETGIEVDEVIYHSSQPWPVGPNSMPCQLMVGFFAYAKSLEINVDKTELEDARWHSREDVKNALTFAEYEKAQRTAADKVDQMCKGVEKGLNFSSDFNVESGELAPMFIPGPFAIAHHLISAWIDQTCINSS
;
A
#
# COMPACT_ATOMS: atom_id res chain seq x y z
N MET A 1 11.51 29.44 -29.43
CA MET A 1 11.91 28.43 -28.41
C MET A 1 11.03 27.19 -28.59
N ASP A 2 10.81 26.79 -29.85
CA ASP A 2 9.60 26.05 -30.26
C ASP A 2 9.91 24.80 -31.09
N VAL A 3 11.18 24.57 -31.46
CA VAL A 3 11.58 23.44 -32.33
C VAL A 3 11.66 22.12 -31.57
N GLU A 4 12.06 22.14 -30.28
CA GLU A 4 12.09 20.92 -29.45
C GLU A 4 10.67 20.42 -29.10
N ASN A 5 9.71 21.32 -28.89
CA ASN A 5 8.32 20.92 -28.58
C ASN A 5 7.66 20.17 -29.75
N ASP A 6 7.95 20.55 -30.99
CA ASP A 6 7.39 19.88 -32.18
C ASP A 6 7.94 18.45 -32.37
N VAL A 7 9.19 18.20 -31.98
CA VAL A 7 9.80 16.86 -32.08
C VAL A 7 9.09 15.90 -31.12
N TRP A 8 8.97 16.28 -29.83
CA TRP A 8 8.31 15.44 -28.83
C TRP A 8 6.84 15.18 -29.14
N VAL A 9 6.10 16.21 -29.60
CA VAL A 9 4.70 16.04 -30.02
C VAL A 9 4.60 15.06 -31.19
N SER A 10 5.50 15.17 -32.18
CA SER A 10 5.52 14.26 -33.32
C SER A 10 5.89 12.82 -32.94
N GLU A 11 6.80 12.62 -31.99
CA GLU A 11 7.20 11.30 -31.51
C GLU A 11 6.14 10.66 -30.63
N LEU A 12 5.57 11.41 -29.69
CA LEU A 12 4.49 10.92 -28.82
C LEU A 12 3.23 10.63 -29.64
N SER A 13 2.90 11.45 -30.64
CA SER A 13 1.74 11.22 -31.51
C SER A 13 1.80 9.91 -32.32
N LYS A 14 3.00 9.34 -32.51
CA LYS A 14 3.21 8.06 -33.20
C LYS A 14 3.09 6.86 -32.25
N LYS A 15 3.02 7.09 -30.93
CA LYS A 15 2.87 6.04 -29.93
C LYS A 15 1.40 5.85 -29.58
N GLN A 16 1.01 4.59 -29.41
CA GLN A 16 -0.27 4.24 -28.83
C GLN A 16 -0.14 4.29 -27.31
N PHE A 17 -1.04 5.01 -26.65
CA PHE A 17 -1.09 5.08 -25.19
C PHE A 17 -2.35 4.40 -24.66
N CYS A 18 -2.20 3.76 -23.51
CA CYS A 18 -3.25 3.15 -22.71
C CYS A 18 -3.25 3.83 -21.34
N PHE A 19 -4.42 3.94 -20.72
CA PHE A 19 -4.50 4.31 -19.32
C PHE A 19 -4.56 3.03 -18.49
N ALA A 20 -3.64 2.89 -17.53
CA ALA A 20 -3.64 1.80 -16.56
C ALA A 20 -3.66 2.39 -15.14
N GLU A 21 -4.45 1.78 -14.27
CA GLU A 21 -4.46 2.14 -12.85
C GLU A 21 -3.11 1.77 -12.22
N LEU A 22 -2.54 2.67 -11.41
CA LEU A 22 -1.24 2.42 -10.76
C LEU A 22 -1.26 1.14 -9.92
N ARG A 23 -2.39 0.85 -9.25
CA ARG A 23 -2.55 -0.39 -8.48
C ARG A 23 -2.41 -1.64 -9.35
N THR A 24 -2.91 -1.62 -10.58
CA THR A 24 -2.75 -2.71 -11.54
C THR A 24 -1.29 -2.86 -11.93
N LEU A 25 -0.60 -1.75 -12.21
CA LEU A 25 0.83 -1.76 -12.52
C LEU A 25 1.65 -2.33 -11.36
N MET A 26 1.35 -1.98 -10.11
CA MET A 26 2.05 -2.54 -8.93
C MET A 26 1.96 -4.06 -8.85
N VAL A 27 0.86 -4.66 -9.34
CA VAL A 27 0.68 -6.12 -9.38
C VAL A 27 1.34 -6.74 -10.62
N ALA A 28 1.32 -6.03 -11.76
CA ALA A 28 1.85 -6.51 -13.03
C ALA A 28 3.38 -6.44 -13.14
N THR A 29 4.01 -5.48 -12.43
CA THR A 29 5.46 -5.27 -12.42
C THR A 29 6.23 -6.51 -12.00
N ASP A 30 7.36 -6.77 -12.66
CA ASP A 30 8.35 -7.72 -12.19
C ASP A 30 9.10 -7.18 -10.97
N TRP A 31 8.74 -7.70 -9.80
CA TRP A 31 9.36 -7.32 -8.53
C TRP A 31 10.83 -7.76 -8.42
N GLY A 32 11.28 -8.67 -9.29
CA GLY A 32 12.68 -9.04 -9.43
C GLY A 32 13.50 -8.06 -10.28
N ASP A 33 12.84 -7.25 -11.11
CA ASP A 33 13.50 -6.24 -11.94
C ASP A 33 13.61 -4.90 -11.21
N SER A 34 14.82 -4.56 -10.78
CA SER A 34 15.13 -3.30 -10.11
C SER A 34 14.69 -2.06 -10.90
N ARG A 35 14.78 -2.10 -12.24
CA ARG A 35 14.44 -0.97 -13.09
C ARG A 35 12.93 -0.77 -13.13
N GLU A 36 12.15 -1.83 -13.28
CA GLU A 36 10.69 -1.71 -13.26
C GLU A 36 10.19 -1.20 -11.90
N MET A 37 10.84 -1.62 -10.81
CA MET A 37 10.54 -1.09 -9.47
C MET A 37 10.88 0.40 -9.32
N GLU A 38 11.98 0.87 -9.90
CA GLU A 38 12.31 2.30 -9.97
C GLU A 38 11.26 3.09 -10.77
N GLU A 39 10.84 2.57 -11.93
CA GLU A 39 9.81 3.20 -12.76
C GLU A 39 8.45 3.26 -12.02
N LEU A 40 8.11 2.21 -11.26
CA LEU A 40 6.91 2.17 -10.42
C LEU A 40 6.98 3.21 -9.28
N ALA A 41 8.15 3.41 -8.67
CA ALA A 41 8.35 4.45 -7.66
C ALA A 41 8.15 5.86 -8.23
N ILE A 42 8.64 6.10 -9.46
CA ILE A 42 8.42 7.37 -10.18
C ILE A 42 6.93 7.57 -10.48
N ALA A 43 6.25 6.54 -10.97
CA ALA A 43 4.81 6.60 -11.25
C ALA A 43 4.00 6.85 -9.97
N GLY A 44 4.40 6.24 -8.86
CA GLY A 44 3.83 6.49 -7.53
C GLY A 44 3.98 7.93 -7.06
N HIS A 45 5.19 8.49 -7.20
CA HIS A 45 5.44 9.90 -6.90
C HIS A 45 4.57 10.83 -7.76
N ALA A 46 4.49 10.56 -9.07
CA ALA A 46 3.67 11.34 -10.00
C ALA A 46 2.18 11.30 -9.61
N ARG A 47 1.62 10.11 -9.34
CA ARG A 47 0.23 9.96 -8.88
C ARG A 47 -0.03 10.77 -7.61
N ALA A 48 0.83 10.64 -6.61
CA ALA A 48 0.69 11.36 -5.34
C ALA A 48 0.70 12.88 -5.54
N LEU A 49 1.63 13.38 -6.35
CA LEU A 49 1.74 14.80 -6.63
C LEU A 49 0.50 15.32 -7.39
N LEU A 50 0.05 14.59 -8.41
CA LEU A 50 -1.13 14.96 -9.22
C LEU A 50 -2.41 14.98 -8.38
N GLU A 51 -2.65 13.97 -7.54
CA GLU A 51 -3.83 13.95 -6.66
C GLU A 51 -3.77 15.07 -5.61
N TRP A 52 -2.59 15.36 -5.03
CA TRP A 52 -2.43 16.52 -4.16
C TRP A 52 -2.74 17.84 -4.88
N HIS A 53 -2.28 17.99 -6.14
CA HIS A 53 -2.58 19.18 -6.94
C HIS A 53 -4.07 19.36 -7.16
N LYS A 54 -4.79 18.27 -7.42
CA LYS A 54 -6.24 18.24 -7.66
C LYS A 54 -7.07 18.64 -6.43
N ILE A 55 -6.67 18.20 -5.24
CA ILE A 55 -7.42 18.51 -4.01
C ILE A 55 -7.00 19.84 -3.35
N SER A 56 -5.74 20.26 -3.49
CA SER A 56 -5.21 21.46 -2.83
C SER A 56 -5.34 22.72 -3.70
N ARG A 57 -6.55 23.04 -4.18
CA ARG A 57 -6.78 24.16 -5.12
C ARG A 57 -6.84 25.55 -4.47
N PHE A 58 -7.16 25.58 -3.17
CA PHE A 58 -7.35 26.80 -2.40
C PHE A 58 -6.55 26.75 -1.10
N CYS A 59 -6.19 27.92 -0.59
CA CYS A 59 -5.42 28.06 0.63
C CYS A 59 -6.32 27.82 1.86
N GLY A 60 -6.00 26.82 2.67
CA GLY A 60 -6.75 26.53 3.89
C GLY A 60 -6.70 27.63 4.97
N ASN A 61 -5.89 28.68 4.79
CA ASN A 61 -5.83 29.82 5.71
C ASN A 61 -6.78 30.98 5.35
N CYS A 62 -6.90 31.31 4.06
CA CYS A 62 -7.64 32.50 3.63
C CYS A 62 -8.61 32.25 2.45
N GLY A 63 -8.72 31.01 1.96
CA GLY A 63 -9.58 30.66 0.83
C GLY A 63 -9.08 31.10 -0.55
N GLY A 64 -7.98 31.88 -0.64
CA GLY A 64 -7.41 32.32 -1.91
C GLY A 64 -6.89 31.16 -2.78
N LYS A 65 -6.88 31.32 -4.10
CA LYS A 65 -6.32 30.32 -5.04
C LYS A 65 -4.85 30.04 -4.72
N THR A 66 -4.42 28.82 -5.01
CA THR A 66 -3.02 28.41 -4.86
C THR A 66 -2.39 28.20 -6.23
N ILE A 67 -1.17 28.70 -6.42
CA ILE A 67 -0.40 28.54 -7.65
C ILE A 67 0.78 27.58 -7.43
N PRO A 68 1.06 26.65 -8.36
CA PRO A 68 2.26 25.81 -8.30
C PRO A 68 3.54 26.65 -8.36
N ILE A 69 4.53 26.27 -7.57
CA ILE A 69 5.90 26.81 -7.57
C ILE A 69 6.90 25.64 -7.47
N ASP A 70 8.20 25.89 -7.61
CA ASP A 70 9.26 24.87 -7.49
C ASP A 70 8.99 23.63 -8.38
N ALA A 71 8.71 23.87 -9.67
CA ALA A 71 8.33 22.83 -10.64
C ALA A 71 7.11 21.97 -10.20
N GLY A 72 6.20 22.55 -9.41
CA GLY A 72 5.00 21.87 -8.92
C GLY A 72 5.21 21.07 -7.64
N ARG A 73 6.41 21.06 -7.05
CA ARG A 73 6.68 20.38 -5.77
C ARG A 73 6.04 21.07 -4.58
N ARG A 74 5.63 22.33 -4.75
CA ARG A 74 4.96 23.14 -3.73
C ARG A 74 3.93 24.05 -4.38
N LYS A 75 3.07 24.61 -3.55
CA LYS A 75 2.09 25.63 -3.92
C LYS A 75 2.25 26.86 -3.03
N GLN A 76 1.91 28.02 -3.58
CA GLN A 76 1.83 29.27 -2.82
C GLN A 76 0.45 29.91 -2.99
N CYS A 77 -0.09 30.48 -1.92
CA CYS A 77 -1.32 31.27 -2.00
C CYS A 77 -1.09 32.51 -2.88
N SER A 78 -1.99 32.75 -3.84
CA SER A 78 -1.93 33.90 -4.75
C SER A 78 -2.36 35.21 -4.11
N ASN A 79 -2.93 35.18 -2.90
CA ASN A 79 -3.26 36.40 -2.16
C ASN A 79 -1.95 37.01 -1.62
N GLU A 80 -1.64 38.23 -2.06
CA GLU A 80 -0.43 38.98 -1.69
C GLU A 80 -0.29 39.20 -0.18
N ALA A 81 -1.40 39.37 0.54
CA ALA A 81 -1.37 39.54 2.00
C ALA A 81 -1.13 38.21 2.74
N CYS A 82 -1.33 37.06 2.09
CA CYS A 82 -1.21 35.73 2.71
C CYS A 82 0.13 35.05 2.36
N LYS A 83 0.41 34.86 1.06
CA LYS A 83 1.63 34.19 0.52
C LYS A 83 2.04 32.85 1.16
N LYS A 84 1.13 32.20 1.92
CA LYS A 84 1.41 30.93 2.61
C LYS A 84 1.85 29.85 1.61
N ARG A 85 2.92 29.14 1.96
CA ARG A 85 3.42 27.97 1.24
C ARG A 85 2.69 26.71 1.72
N ILE A 86 2.40 25.83 0.78
CA ILE A 86 1.66 24.58 0.99
C ILE A 86 2.46 23.45 0.35
N TYR A 87 2.62 22.36 1.09
CA TYR A 87 3.39 21.19 0.71
C TYR A 87 2.47 20.00 0.43
N PRO A 88 2.91 19.01 -0.37
CA PRO A 88 2.23 17.74 -0.52
C PRO A 88 1.92 17.08 0.83
N ARG A 89 0.69 16.60 0.99
CA ARG A 89 0.25 15.85 2.18
C ARG A 89 0.74 14.41 2.07
N VAL A 90 1.32 13.90 3.15
CA VAL A 90 1.66 12.48 3.34
C VAL A 90 1.02 12.07 4.66
N ASP A 91 0.17 11.05 4.63
CA ASP A 91 -0.56 10.57 5.80
C ASP A 91 0.14 9.33 6.36
N PRO A 92 0.77 9.42 7.54
CA PRO A 92 1.45 8.27 8.13
C PRO A 92 0.43 7.24 8.63
N VAL A 93 0.73 5.97 8.37
CA VAL A 93 -0.09 4.81 8.73
C VAL A 93 0.85 3.76 9.30
N VAL A 94 0.62 3.34 10.53
CA VAL A 94 1.34 2.20 11.09
C VAL A 94 0.73 0.91 10.55
N ILE A 95 1.57 -0.08 10.25
CA ILE A 95 1.16 -1.42 9.88
C ILE A 95 1.99 -2.41 10.67
N MET A 96 1.35 -3.34 11.34
CA MET A 96 2.01 -4.17 12.34
C MET A 96 1.64 -5.64 12.22
N LEU A 97 2.67 -6.49 12.26
CA LEU A 97 2.49 -7.92 12.50
C LEU A 97 2.59 -8.15 14.01
N VAL A 98 1.48 -8.52 14.62
CA VAL A 98 1.43 -8.83 16.05
C VAL A 98 1.78 -10.30 16.26
N ILE A 99 2.79 -10.56 17.09
CA ILE A 99 3.43 -11.87 17.26
C ILE A 99 3.18 -12.37 18.68
N ASP A 100 2.67 -13.59 18.79
CA ASP A 100 2.68 -14.40 20.00
C ASP A 100 3.94 -15.28 19.96
N LYS A 101 4.97 -14.84 20.69
CA LYS A 101 6.28 -15.50 20.75
C LYS A 101 6.20 -16.92 21.33
N GLU A 102 5.32 -17.15 22.30
CA GLU A 102 5.26 -18.41 23.04
C GLU A 102 4.61 -19.52 22.22
N ASN A 103 3.60 -19.19 21.42
CA ASN A 103 2.84 -20.16 20.62
C ASN A 103 3.23 -20.17 19.13
N ASP A 104 4.31 -19.48 18.77
CA ASP A 104 4.84 -19.34 17.39
C ASP A 104 3.78 -19.03 16.33
N ARG A 105 3.01 -17.98 16.58
CA ARG A 105 1.88 -17.56 15.74
C ARG A 105 1.78 -16.05 15.62
N ALA A 106 1.14 -15.59 14.56
CA ALA A 106 0.90 -14.17 14.32
C ALA A 106 -0.59 -13.87 14.20
N LEU A 107 -0.99 -12.68 14.64
CA LEU A 107 -2.34 -12.17 14.47
C LEU A 107 -2.47 -11.60 13.07
N LEU A 108 -3.45 -12.09 12.32
CA LEU A 108 -3.84 -11.51 11.03
C LEU A 108 -5.32 -11.15 11.09
N SER A 109 -5.69 -10.10 10.38
CA SER A 109 -7.08 -9.66 10.26
C SER A 109 -7.58 -9.69 8.82
N ARG A 110 -8.91 -9.63 8.69
CA ARG A 110 -9.62 -9.52 7.43
C ARG A 110 -10.62 -8.39 7.52
N GLN A 111 -10.69 -7.60 6.46
CA GLN A 111 -11.67 -6.53 6.30
C GLN A 111 -12.66 -6.90 5.18
N SER A 112 -13.92 -6.52 5.32
CA SER A 112 -14.98 -6.83 4.35
C SER A 112 -14.72 -6.26 2.95
N ARG A 113 -13.91 -5.19 2.87
CA ARG A 113 -13.46 -4.57 1.61
C ARG A 113 -12.36 -5.33 0.88
N PHE A 114 -11.70 -6.29 1.54
CA PHE A 114 -10.62 -7.07 0.96
C PHE A 114 -11.15 -8.17 0.04
N VAL A 115 -10.27 -8.67 -0.84
CA VAL A 115 -10.57 -9.88 -1.60
C VAL A 115 -10.97 -10.98 -0.62
N PRO A 116 -12.06 -11.73 -0.88
CA PRO A 116 -12.47 -12.81 0.02
C PRO A 116 -11.29 -13.71 0.37
N ARG A 117 -11.14 -14.03 1.66
CA ARG A 117 -10.06 -14.86 2.23
C ARG A 117 -8.67 -14.20 2.29
N MET A 118 -8.53 -12.91 1.99
CA MET A 118 -7.28 -12.19 2.24
C MET A 118 -7.12 -11.84 3.72
N TRP A 119 -6.02 -12.30 4.32
CA TRP A 119 -5.60 -12.02 5.70
C TRP A 119 -4.35 -11.14 5.66
N SER A 120 -4.30 -10.09 6.46
CA SER A 120 -3.21 -9.11 6.46
C SER A 120 -2.84 -8.69 7.89
N CYS A 121 -1.70 -8.00 8.01
CA CYS A 121 -1.34 -7.22 9.20
C CYS A 121 -2.44 -6.18 9.53
N LEU A 122 -2.53 -5.82 10.82
CA LEU A 122 -3.33 -4.69 11.29
C LEU A 122 -2.70 -3.39 10.79
N ALA A 123 -3.50 -2.34 10.56
CA ALA A 123 -2.97 -1.05 10.13
C ALA A 123 -3.94 0.09 10.41
N GLY A 124 -3.40 1.23 10.85
CA GLY A 124 -4.20 2.40 11.16
C GLY A 124 -3.42 3.71 11.13
N PHE A 125 -4.16 4.81 11.12
CA PHE A 125 -3.57 6.14 11.03
C PHE A 125 -2.99 6.56 12.38
N ILE A 126 -1.90 7.32 12.33
CA ILE A 126 -1.39 7.98 13.54
C ILE A 126 -2.29 9.17 13.87
N GLU A 127 -2.52 9.41 15.16
CA GLU A 127 -3.22 10.60 15.63
C GLU A 127 -2.27 11.77 15.96
N PRO A 128 -2.74 13.04 15.87
CA PRO A 128 -1.92 14.19 16.25
C PRO A 128 -1.46 14.12 17.71
N GLY A 129 -0.14 14.14 17.91
CA GLY A 129 0.48 14.08 19.24
C GLY A 129 0.88 12.67 19.68
N GLU A 130 0.61 11.66 18.86
CA GLU A 130 0.94 10.27 19.09
C GLU A 130 2.30 9.90 18.45
N SER A 131 3.11 9.09 19.15
CA SER A 131 4.25 8.40 18.55
C SER A 131 3.81 7.22 17.68
N LEU A 132 4.71 6.71 16.83
CA LEU A 132 4.37 5.57 15.98
C LEU A 132 4.11 4.30 16.83
N GLU A 133 4.88 4.14 17.91
CA GLU A 133 4.76 3.01 18.81
C GLU A 133 3.48 3.08 19.67
N GLU A 134 3.02 4.28 20.02
CA GLU A 134 1.70 4.48 20.64
C GLU A 134 0.58 4.12 19.68
N ALA A 135 0.65 4.56 18.41
CA ALA A 135 -0.33 4.23 17.38
C ALA A 135 -0.43 2.71 17.15
N VAL A 136 0.71 2.00 17.10
CA VAL A 136 0.71 0.53 17.01
C VAL A 136 -0.03 -0.11 18.18
N ARG A 137 0.17 0.37 19.40
CA ARG A 137 -0.51 -0.16 20.59
C ARG A 137 -2.00 0.14 20.58
N ARG A 138 -2.37 1.39 20.27
CA ARG A 138 -3.76 1.84 20.21
C ARG A 138 -4.55 1.06 19.16
N GLU A 139 -4.07 1.06 17.91
CA GLU A 139 -4.75 0.38 16.81
C GLU A 139 -4.89 -1.13 17.05
N THR A 140 -3.86 -1.77 17.62
CA THR A 140 -3.95 -3.20 17.98
C THR A 140 -5.02 -3.45 19.03
N LEU A 141 -5.09 -2.60 20.06
CA LEU A 141 -6.08 -2.70 21.13
C LEU A 141 -7.50 -2.41 20.64
N GLU A 142 -7.67 -1.36 19.82
CA GLU A 142 -8.97 -0.94 19.27
C GLU A 142 -9.57 -2.01 18.36
N GLU A 143 -8.79 -2.50 17.39
CA GLU A 143 -9.29 -3.44 16.39
C GLU A 143 -9.48 -4.88 16.93
N THR A 144 -8.67 -5.30 17.91
CA THR A 144 -8.59 -6.72 18.31
C THR A 144 -8.62 -7.00 19.81
N GLY A 145 -8.57 -5.98 20.67
CA GLY A 145 -8.49 -6.14 22.12
C GLY A 145 -7.14 -6.66 22.64
N ILE A 146 -6.14 -6.82 21.77
CA ILE A 146 -4.82 -7.35 22.13
C ILE A 146 -3.93 -6.22 22.67
N GLU A 147 -3.38 -6.42 23.86
CA GLU A 147 -2.32 -5.57 24.40
C GLU A 147 -0.99 -6.02 23.83
N VAL A 148 -0.15 -5.07 23.41
CA VAL A 148 1.22 -5.33 22.95
C VAL A 148 2.22 -4.51 23.75
N ASP A 149 3.38 -5.11 24.02
CA ASP A 149 4.45 -4.48 24.81
C ASP A 149 5.55 -3.93 23.89
N GLU A 150 6.51 -4.77 23.51
CA GLU A 150 7.61 -4.41 22.62
C GLU A 150 7.11 -4.14 21.19
N VAL A 151 7.50 -2.99 20.62
CA VAL A 151 7.18 -2.55 19.26
C VAL A 151 8.50 -2.22 18.55
N ILE A 152 8.80 -2.92 17.46
CA ILE A 152 10.07 -2.84 16.73
C ILE A 152 9.81 -2.39 15.30
N TYR A 153 10.42 -1.27 14.90
CA TYR A 153 10.39 -0.81 13.52
C TYR A 153 11.06 -1.82 12.57
N HIS A 154 10.43 -2.08 11.43
CA HIS A 154 10.95 -2.95 10.38
C HIS A 154 11.37 -2.14 9.15
N SER A 155 10.42 -1.49 8.48
CA SER A 155 10.64 -0.77 7.23
C SER A 155 9.52 0.24 6.96
N SER A 156 9.60 0.98 5.86
CA SER A 156 8.52 1.87 5.42
C SER A 156 8.27 1.77 3.92
N GLN A 157 7.04 2.01 3.49
CA GLN A 157 6.64 1.98 2.08
C GLN A 157 5.71 3.16 1.76
N PRO A 158 6.06 4.02 0.79
CA PRO A 158 5.11 4.98 0.23
C PRO A 158 3.96 4.23 -0.45
N TRP A 159 2.72 4.62 -0.15
CA TRP A 159 1.52 3.98 -0.66
C TRP A 159 0.60 5.01 -1.35
N PRO A 160 0.90 5.34 -2.62
CA PRO A 160 0.17 6.34 -3.39
C PRO A 160 -1.16 5.82 -3.95
N VAL A 161 -1.54 4.57 -3.67
CA VAL A 161 -2.75 3.90 -4.19
C VAL A 161 -3.89 3.82 -3.18
N GLY A 162 -3.86 4.65 -2.13
CA GLY A 162 -4.96 4.80 -1.17
C GLY A 162 -6.27 5.30 -1.80
N PRO A 163 -7.33 5.50 -0.98
CA PRO A 163 -8.63 5.98 -1.46
C PRO A 163 -8.54 7.29 -2.24
N ASN A 164 -9.42 7.46 -3.22
CA ASN A 164 -9.56 8.73 -3.94
C ASN A 164 -9.78 9.86 -2.91
N SER A 165 -8.99 10.94 -3.00
CA SER A 165 -8.85 12.05 -2.02
C SER A 165 -7.67 11.97 -1.04
N MET A 166 -6.96 10.85 -0.96
CA MET A 166 -5.73 10.70 -0.19
C MET A 166 -4.52 10.69 -1.13
N PRO A 167 -3.67 11.74 -1.16
CA PRO A 167 -2.59 11.81 -2.14
C PRO A 167 -1.57 10.68 -1.99
N CYS A 168 -1.11 10.44 -0.76
CA CYS A 168 -0.13 9.40 -0.46
C CYS A 168 -0.19 9.05 1.02
N GLN A 169 -0.25 7.75 1.32
CA GLN A 169 -0.01 7.25 2.66
C GLN A 169 1.47 6.86 2.80
N LEU A 170 2.04 7.01 4.00
CA LEU A 170 3.34 6.44 4.33
C LEU A 170 3.09 5.27 5.28
N MET A 171 3.19 4.05 4.75
CA MET A 171 3.08 2.85 5.56
C MET A 171 4.38 2.67 6.35
N VAL A 172 4.27 2.53 7.66
CA VAL A 172 5.41 2.32 8.57
C VAL A 172 5.22 0.98 9.25
N GLY A 173 6.08 0.02 8.90
CA GLY A 173 5.99 -1.38 9.28
C GLY A 173 6.63 -1.67 10.63
N PHE A 174 5.92 -2.42 11.47
CA PHE A 174 6.37 -2.83 12.80
C PHE A 174 6.15 -4.33 13.07
N PHE A 175 7.01 -4.89 13.89
CA PHE A 175 6.70 -6.07 14.68
C PHE A 175 6.20 -5.62 16.06
N ALA A 176 5.10 -6.19 16.52
CA ALA A 176 4.57 -5.93 17.86
C ALA A 176 4.42 -7.25 18.61
N TYR A 177 4.78 -7.30 19.88
CA TYR A 177 4.73 -8.54 20.66
C TYR A 177 3.58 -8.53 21.65
N ALA A 178 2.72 -9.54 21.52
CA ALA A 178 1.49 -9.66 22.29
C ALA A 178 1.77 -9.96 23.76
N LYS A 179 1.02 -9.28 24.63
CA LYS A 179 0.98 -9.46 26.08
C LYS A 179 -0.32 -10.14 26.53
N SER A 180 -1.41 -9.96 25.77
CA SER A 180 -2.66 -10.70 25.92
C SER A 180 -2.94 -11.51 24.65
N LEU A 181 -3.80 -12.54 24.76
CA LEU A 181 -4.07 -13.47 23.66
C LEU A 181 -5.57 -13.59 23.33
N GLU A 182 -6.45 -13.08 24.19
CA GLU A 182 -7.90 -13.11 23.99
C GLU A 182 -8.30 -12.03 22.98
N ILE A 183 -8.79 -12.48 21.82
CA ILE A 183 -9.19 -11.58 20.73
C ILE A 183 -10.63 -11.13 20.96
N ASN A 184 -10.83 -9.81 20.97
CA ASN A 184 -12.14 -9.17 20.89
C ASN A 184 -12.17 -8.24 19.67
N VAL A 185 -12.75 -8.72 18.56
CA VAL A 185 -12.72 -8.00 17.29
C VAL A 185 -13.75 -6.88 17.27
N ASP A 186 -13.32 -5.66 16.93
CA ASP A 186 -14.25 -4.60 16.54
C ASP A 186 -14.85 -4.92 15.15
N LYS A 187 -16.11 -5.36 15.17
CA LYS A 187 -16.85 -5.73 13.95
C LYS A 187 -17.27 -4.54 13.09
N THR A 188 -17.07 -3.31 13.56
CA THR A 188 -17.29 -2.10 12.74
C THR A 188 -16.17 -1.89 11.74
N GLU A 189 -14.94 -2.27 12.08
CA GLU A 189 -13.76 -2.08 11.23
C GLU A 189 -13.27 -3.39 10.59
N LEU A 190 -13.24 -4.47 11.36
CA LEU A 190 -12.75 -5.78 10.94
C LEU A 190 -13.87 -6.79 10.77
N GLU A 191 -13.78 -7.59 9.72
CA GLU A 191 -14.65 -8.76 9.56
C GLU A 191 -14.23 -9.89 10.51
N ASP A 192 -12.92 -10.12 10.64
CA ASP A 192 -12.37 -11.13 11.53
C ASP A 192 -10.90 -10.85 11.90
N ALA A 193 -10.43 -11.41 13.01
CA ALA A 193 -9.02 -11.43 13.40
C ALA A 193 -8.70 -12.74 14.11
N ARG A 194 -7.58 -13.38 13.75
CA ARG A 194 -7.21 -14.71 14.26
C ARG A 194 -5.71 -14.85 14.41
N TRP A 195 -5.33 -15.66 15.40
CA TRP A 195 -3.99 -16.19 15.50
C TRP A 195 -3.78 -17.29 14.46
N HIS A 196 -2.73 -17.18 13.66
CA HIS A 196 -2.33 -18.17 12.67
C HIS A 196 -0.93 -18.68 12.95
N SER A 197 -0.77 -20.00 12.94
CA SER A 197 0.54 -20.62 13.15
C SER A 197 1.51 -20.18 12.06
N ARG A 198 2.81 -20.10 12.39
CA ARG A 198 3.84 -19.80 11.40
C ARG A 198 3.79 -20.76 10.21
N GLU A 199 3.51 -22.03 10.44
CA GLU A 199 3.38 -23.05 9.40
C GLU A 199 2.22 -22.73 8.43
N ASP A 200 1.05 -22.37 8.96
CA ASP A 200 -0.10 -21.99 8.12
C ASP A 200 0.20 -20.76 7.27
N VAL A 201 0.83 -19.74 7.87
CA VAL A 201 1.18 -18.50 7.14
C VAL A 201 2.27 -18.76 6.10
N LYS A 202 3.24 -19.63 6.41
CA LYS A 202 4.26 -20.08 5.44
C LYS A 202 3.65 -20.84 4.28
N ASN A 203 2.67 -21.70 4.54
CA ASN A 203 1.93 -22.40 3.50
C ASN A 203 1.07 -21.45 2.65
N ALA A 204 0.65 -20.31 3.19
CA ALA A 204 -0.06 -19.27 2.44
C ALA A 204 0.87 -18.36 1.59
N LEU A 205 2.18 -18.33 1.87
CA LEU A 205 3.21 -17.58 1.10
C LEU A 205 3.60 -18.30 -0.21
N THR A 206 2.67 -18.98 -0.90
CA THR A 206 3.08 -19.74 -2.09
C THR A 206 3.51 -18.80 -3.23
N PHE A 207 4.80 -18.81 -3.54
CA PHE A 207 5.39 -17.92 -4.55
C PHE A 207 4.81 -18.15 -5.96
N ALA A 208 4.45 -19.39 -6.27
CA ALA A 208 3.87 -19.78 -7.55
C ALA A 208 2.51 -19.12 -7.84
N GLU A 209 1.69 -18.90 -6.80
CA GLU A 209 0.40 -18.22 -6.95
C GLU A 209 0.59 -16.72 -7.24
N TYR A 210 1.56 -16.08 -6.58
CA TYR A 210 1.88 -14.68 -6.83
C TYR A 210 2.45 -14.45 -8.23
N GLU A 211 3.38 -15.28 -8.69
CA GLU A 211 3.89 -15.18 -10.05
C GLU A 211 2.77 -15.38 -11.10
N LYS A 212 1.82 -16.29 -10.84
CA LYS A 212 0.66 -16.48 -11.73
C LYS A 212 -0.21 -15.24 -11.77
N ALA A 213 -0.49 -14.64 -10.60
CA ALA A 213 -1.28 -13.41 -10.51
C ALA A 213 -0.57 -12.23 -11.21
N GLN A 214 0.74 -12.10 -11.02
CA GLN A 214 1.59 -11.10 -11.66
C GLN A 214 1.57 -11.25 -13.18
N ARG A 215 1.84 -12.46 -13.72
CA ARG A 215 1.78 -12.74 -15.16
C ARG A 215 0.41 -12.43 -15.75
N THR A 216 -0.65 -12.82 -15.05
CA THR A 216 -2.04 -12.54 -15.46
C THR A 216 -2.31 -11.03 -15.52
N ALA A 217 -1.82 -10.27 -14.54
CA ALA A 217 -1.95 -8.82 -14.54
C ALA A 217 -1.11 -8.16 -15.65
N ALA A 218 0.10 -8.66 -15.91
CA ALA A 218 0.97 -8.19 -17.00
C ALA A 218 0.33 -8.42 -18.38
N ASP A 219 -0.21 -9.62 -18.62
CA ASP A 219 -0.90 -9.95 -19.87
C ASP A 219 -2.11 -9.03 -20.10
N LYS A 220 -2.86 -8.71 -19.05
CA LYS A 220 -3.99 -7.77 -19.12
C LYS A 220 -3.54 -6.35 -19.46
N VAL A 221 -2.47 -5.87 -18.82
CA VAL A 221 -1.89 -4.54 -19.14
C VAL A 221 -1.46 -4.50 -20.61
N ASP A 222 -0.81 -5.55 -21.11
CA ASP A 222 -0.42 -5.65 -22.52
C ASP A 222 -1.63 -5.64 -23.47
N GLN A 223 -2.71 -6.37 -23.14
CA GLN A 223 -3.96 -6.35 -23.90
C GLN A 223 -4.63 -4.97 -23.93
N MET A 224 -4.61 -4.23 -22.80
CA MET A 224 -5.10 -2.85 -22.74
C MET A 224 -4.29 -1.93 -23.66
N CYS A 225 -2.97 -2.09 -23.68
CA CYS A 225 -2.08 -1.28 -24.51
C CYS A 225 -2.16 -1.61 -26.00
N LYS A 226 -2.55 -2.84 -26.34
CA LYS A 226 -2.95 -3.25 -27.70
C LYS A 226 -4.35 -2.79 -28.10
N GLY A 227 -5.13 -2.21 -27.17
CA GLY A 227 -6.49 -1.73 -27.41
C GLY A 227 -7.54 -2.84 -27.53
N VAL A 228 -7.24 -4.04 -27.01
CA VAL A 228 -8.12 -5.22 -27.07
C VAL A 228 -9.18 -5.18 -25.97
N GLU A 229 -8.83 -4.71 -24.77
CA GLU A 229 -9.76 -4.55 -23.65
C GLU A 229 -9.98 -3.07 -23.27
N LYS A 230 -11.23 -2.70 -22.96
CA LYS A 230 -11.58 -1.35 -22.46
C LYS A 230 -11.80 -1.41 -20.95
N GLY A 231 -10.83 -0.86 -20.21
CA GLY A 231 -10.92 -0.37 -18.82
C GLY A 231 -11.86 -1.11 -17.88
N LEU A 232 -11.31 -2.04 -17.09
CA LEU A 232 -11.97 -2.59 -15.90
C LEU A 232 -11.09 -2.38 -14.67
N ASN A 233 -11.72 -2.35 -13.50
CA ASN A 233 -11.07 -2.13 -12.21
C ASN A 233 -10.55 -3.49 -11.70
N PHE A 234 -9.23 -3.70 -11.70
CA PHE A 234 -8.62 -5.04 -11.62
C PHE A 234 -8.40 -5.58 -10.19
N SER A 235 -9.05 -5.01 -9.17
CA SER A 235 -8.93 -5.53 -7.79
C SER A 235 -9.66 -6.87 -7.56
N SER A 236 -10.49 -7.32 -8.51
CA SER A 236 -11.28 -8.55 -8.40
C SER A 236 -10.57 -9.83 -8.86
N ASP A 237 -9.37 -9.73 -9.44
CA ASP A 237 -8.75 -10.85 -10.18
C ASP A 237 -7.83 -11.75 -9.36
N PHE A 238 -7.79 -11.58 -8.04
CA PHE A 238 -7.17 -12.55 -7.12
C PHE A 238 -8.04 -13.80 -6.89
N ASN A 239 -9.08 -14.03 -7.69
CA ASN A 239 -9.75 -15.32 -7.75
C ASN A 239 -8.83 -16.33 -8.43
N VAL A 240 -8.04 -17.04 -7.62
CA VAL A 240 -7.27 -18.19 -8.05
C VAL A 240 -8.24 -19.23 -8.59
N GLU A 241 -8.25 -19.43 -9.92
CA GLU A 241 -8.87 -20.58 -10.59
C GLU A 241 -8.04 -21.85 -10.31
N SER A 242 -8.00 -22.29 -9.05
CA SER A 242 -7.64 -23.65 -8.68
C SER A 242 -8.82 -24.24 -7.93
N GLY A 243 -9.31 -25.40 -8.38
CA GLY A 243 -10.51 -26.07 -7.87
C GLY A 243 -10.48 -26.49 -6.39
N GLU A 244 -9.43 -26.13 -5.65
CA GLU A 244 -9.37 -26.15 -4.19
C GLU A 244 -8.91 -24.77 -3.73
N LEU A 245 -9.77 -24.08 -2.97
CA LEU A 245 -9.50 -22.75 -2.46
C LEU A 245 -8.50 -22.87 -1.30
N ALA A 246 -7.33 -22.26 -1.42
CA ALA A 246 -6.43 -22.09 -0.28
C ALA A 246 -7.20 -21.42 0.89
N PRO A 247 -7.08 -21.94 2.13
CA PRO A 247 -7.85 -21.45 3.28
C PRO A 247 -7.47 -20.03 3.70
N MET A 248 -6.29 -19.56 3.28
CA MET A 248 -5.72 -18.25 3.56
C MET A 248 -5.01 -17.72 2.31
N PHE A 249 -5.18 -16.44 2.03
CA PHE A 249 -4.39 -15.68 1.07
C PHE A 249 -3.79 -14.47 1.79
N ILE A 250 -2.54 -14.12 1.54
CA ILE A 250 -1.88 -12.94 2.13
C ILE A 250 -1.51 -11.92 1.03
N PRO A 251 -1.22 -10.65 1.36
CA PRO A 251 -0.79 -9.68 0.37
C PRO A 251 0.45 -10.15 -0.42
N GLY A 252 0.50 -9.79 -1.70
CA GLY A 252 1.63 -10.14 -2.57
C GLY A 252 2.90 -9.32 -2.31
N PRO A 253 4.03 -9.69 -2.94
CA PRO A 253 5.35 -9.10 -2.71
C PRO A 253 5.47 -7.59 -2.92
N PHE A 254 4.49 -6.96 -3.57
CA PHE A 254 4.42 -5.50 -3.72
C PHE A 254 3.97 -4.76 -2.46
N ALA A 255 3.46 -5.45 -1.43
CA ALA A 255 2.89 -4.85 -0.22
C ALA A 255 3.81 -5.03 0.99
N ILE A 256 3.98 -3.98 1.81
CA ILE A 256 4.78 -4.04 3.05
C ILE A 256 4.30 -5.12 4.04
N ALA A 257 3.01 -5.44 4.05
CA ALA A 257 2.48 -6.56 4.84
C ALA A 257 3.13 -7.90 4.48
N HIS A 258 3.36 -8.15 3.18
CA HIS A 258 4.09 -9.33 2.71
C HIS A 258 5.50 -9.35 3.28
N HIS A 259 6.22 -8.22 3.21
CA HIS A 259 7.59 -8.14 3.71
C HIS A 259 7.67 -8.35 5.23
N LEU A 260 6.72 -7.83 6.01
CA LEU A 260 6.64 -8.11 7.45
C LEU A 260 6.42 -9.60 7.72
N ILE A 261 5.46 -10.21 7.04
CA ILE A 261 5.11 -11.62 7.19
C ILE A 261 6.28 -12.53 6.79
N SER A 262 6.89 -12.29 5.63
CA SER A 262 8.05 -13.05 5.13
C SER A 262 9.26 -12.90 6.05
N ALA A 263 9.58 -11.68 6.48
CA ALA A 263 10.68 -11.45 7.41
C ALA A 263 10.46 -12.15 8.76
N TRP A 264 9.23 -12.15 9.28
CA TRP A 264 8.92 -12.93 10.48
C TRP A 264 9.16 -14.41 10.25
N ILE A 265 8.66 -14.98 9.15
CA ILE A 265 8.83 -16.41 8.79
C ILE A 265 10.31 -16.80 8.72
N ASP A 266 11.12 -15.98 8.06
CA ASP A 266 12.54 -16.24 7.81
C ASP A 266 13.43 -16.11 9.06
N GLN A 267 13.02 -15.39 10.09
CA GLN A 267 13.80 -15.23 11.35
C GLN A 267 14.12 -16.57 12.05
N THR A 268 13.38 -17.65 11.76
CA THR A 268 13.66 -18.99 12.29
C THR A 268 14.85 -19.69 11.60
N CYS A 269 15.20 -19.31 10.37
CA CYS A 269 16.31 -19.91 9.62
C CYS A 269 17.69 -19.53 10.19
N ILE A 270 17.80 -18.39 10.89
CA ILE A 270 19.06 -17.86 11.41
C ILE A 270 19.40 -18.41 12.79
N ASN A 271 18.40 -18.74 13.61
CA ASN A 271 18.59 -19.27 14.98
C ASN A 271 18.71 -20.80 15.03
N SER A 272 18.73 -21.47 13.87
CA SER A 272 18.85 -22.94 13.73
C SER A 272 20.26 -23.39 13.29
N SER A 273 21.27 -22.51 13.35
CA SER A 273 22.67 -22.77 12.96
C SER A 273 23.60 -22.88 14.15
#